data_AF-A0A349UPE5-F1
#
_entry.id   AF-A0A349UPE5-F1
#
_cell.length_a   1.000
_cell.length_b   1.000
_cell.length_c   1.000
_cell.angle_alpha   90.00
_cell.angle_beta   90.00
_cell.angle_gamma   90.00
#
_symmetry.space_group_name_H-M   'P 1'
#
loop_
_entity.id
_entity.type
_entity.pdbx_description
1 polymer ?
#
loop_
_entity_poly.entity_id
_entity_poly.type
_entity_poly.pdbx_seq_one_letter_code
_entity_poly.pdbx_strand_id
1 'polypeptide(L)'
;MLKTNVTIALVALLALAVGQAKATLLAYEGFDYTANTAVVDANGGTGWTGAWTVSATNGSQTVLSPTLSEGGVAGTGNRLSVSTIGSTTSNASRV
;
A
#
# COMPACT_ATOMS: atom_id res chain seq x y z
N MET A 1 -37.85 32.40 23.12
CA MET A 1 -37.89 32.33 21.63
C MET A 1 -36.58 32.83 21.01
N LEU A 2 -36.09 34.04 21.33
CA LEU A 2 -34.83 34.56 20.76
C LEU A 2 -33.58 33.70 21.07
N LYS A 3 -33.41 33.23 22.31
CA LYS A 3 -32.27 32.40 22.72
C LYS A 3 -32.21 31.06 21.96
N THR A 4 -33.35 30.39 21.79
CA THR A 4 -33.45 29.10 21.08
C THR A 4 -33.06 29.21 19.61
N ASN A 5 -33.46 30.30 18.95
CA ASN A 5 -33.15 30.54 17.54
C ASN A 5 -31.65 30.82 17.32
N VAL A 6 -31.02 31.55 18.24
CA VAL A 6 -29.57 31.81 18.22
C VAL A 6 -28.79 30.52 18.41
N THR A 7 -29.20 29.65 19.32
CA THR A 7 -28.54 28.35 19.53
C THR A 7 -28.62 27.45 18.29
N ILE A 8 -29.78 27.39 17.64
CA ILE A 8 -29.96 26.59 16.41
C ILE A 8 -29.08 27.13 15.27
N ALA A 9 -29.05 28.45 15.08
CA ALA A 9 -28.21 29.08 14.06
C ALA A 9 -26.71 28.82 14.32
N LEU A 10 -26.28 28.84 15.59
CA LEU A 10 -24.90 28.57 15.96
C LEU A 10 -24.51 27.12 15.67
N VAL A 11 -25.36 26.15 16.04
CA VAL A 11 -25.11 24.73 15.76
C VAL A 11 -25.05 24.45 14.25
N ALA A 12 -25.94 25.05 13.46
CA ALA A 12 -25.94 24.92 12.00
C ALA A 12 -24.66 25.51 11.37
N LEU A 13 -24.19 26.65 11.88
CA LEU A 13 -22.94 27.26 11.42
C LEU A 13 -21.71 26.40 11.75
N LEU A 14 -21.66 25.81 12.95
CA LEU A 14 -20.59 24.88 13.33
C LEU A 14 -20.59 23.59 12.50
N ALA A 15 -21.76 23.07 12.14
CA ALA A 15 -21.88 21.87 11.30
C ALA A 15 -21.44 22.09 9.84
N LEU A 16 -21.45 23.33 9.36
CA LEU A 16 -20.94 23.71 8.03
C LEU A 16 -19.44 24.05 8.03
N ALA A 17 -18.89 24.36 9.20
CA ALA A 17 -17.47 24.71 9.38
C ALA A 17 -16.55 23.51 9.57
N VAL A 18 -17.10 22.30 9.80
CA VAL A 18 -16.29 21.08 9.88
C VAL A 18 -15.86 20.64 8.48
N GLY A 19 -14.56 20.75 8.19
CA GLY A 19 -13.98 20.26 6.94
C GLY A 19 -14.19 18.76 6.76
N GLN A 20 -14.52 18.32 5.54
CA GLN A 20 -14.58 16.90 5.22
C GLN A 20 -13.17 16.29 5.28
N ALA A 21 -12.98 15.30 6.14
CA ALA A 21 -11.79 14.45 6.07
C ALA A 21 -11.88 13.63 4.77
N LYS A 22 -10.94 13.84 3.85
CA LYS A 22 -10.81 13.06 2.62
C LYS A 22 -9.62 12.11 2.76
N ALA A 23 -9.82 10.84 2.47
CA ALA A 23 -8.72 9.91 2.25
C ALA A 23 -8.11 10.23 0.88
N THR A 24 -6.80 10.44 0.84
CA THR A 24 -6.05 10.53 -0.42
C THR A 24 -5.20 9.27 -0.58
N LEU A 25 -5.18 8.70 -1.77
CA LEU A 25 -4.32 7.57 -2.08
C LEU A 25 -2.90 8.09 -2.28
N LEU A 26 -2.02 7.83 -1.31
CA LEU A 26 -0.63 8.31 -1.35
C LEU A 26 0.19 7.53 -2.38
N ALA A 27 0.04 6.20 -2.37
CA ALA A 27 0.68 5.32 -3.31
C ALA A 27 -0.16 4.05 -3.53
N TYR A 28 0.01 3.43 -4.70
CA TYR A 28 -0.66 2.20 -5.07
C TYR A 28 0.29 1.31 -5.86
N GLU A 29 0.15 0.00 -5.68
CA GLU A 29 0.91 -1.02 -6.38
C GLU A 29 -0.02 -2.19 -6.70
N GLY A 30 -0.19 -2.47 -7.98
CA GLY A 30 -0.96 -3.63 -8.46
C GLY A 30 -0.14 -4.92 -8.47
N PHE A 31 1.19 -4.79 -8.47
CA PHE A 31 2.16 -5.89 -8.47
C PHE A 31 1.97 -6.84 -9.67
N ASP A 32 1.72 -6.30 -10.86
CA ASP A 32 1.45 -7.01 -12.12
C ASP A 32 2.73 -7.34 -12.93
N TYR A 33 3.88 -7.34 -12.27
CA TYR A 33 5.16 -7.69 -12.87
C TYR A 33 5.19 -9.14 -13.39
N THR A 34 6.05 -9.41 -14.38
CA THR A 34 6.24 -10.77 -14.92
C THR A 34 6.65 -11.75 -13.82
N ALA A 35 5.98 -12.91 -13.77
CA ALA A 35 6.29 -13.95 -12.80
C ALA A 35 7.69 -14.55 -13.02
N ASN A 36 8.30 -15.03 -11.94
CA ASN A 36 9.62 -15.65 -11.90
C ASN A 36 10.78 -14.72 -12.31
N THR A 37 10.59 -13.41 -12.25
CA THR A 37 11.66 -12.41 -12.42
C THR A 37 12.07 -11.81 -11.08
N ALA A 38 13.29 -11.27 -11.03
CA ALA A 38 13.70 -10.43 -9.91
C ALA A 38 12.80 -9.18 -9.84
N VAL A 39 12.50 -8.73 -8.62
CA VAL A 39 11.72 -7.50 -8.42
C VAL A 39 12.58 -6.24 -8.52
N VAL A 40 13.91 -6.37 -8.44
CA VAL A 40 14.84 -5.23 -8.51
C VAL A 40 14.59 -4.42 -9.79
N ASP A 41 14.59 -3.09 -9.64
CA ASP A 41 14.35 -2.11 -10.71
C ASP A 41 12.93 -2.14 -11.34
N ALA A 42 12.05 -3.03 -10.88
CA ALA A 42 10.65 -3.01 -11.29
C ALA A 42 9.96 -1.73 -10.78
N ASN A 43 9.16 -1.08 -11.63
CA ASN A 43 8.61 0.25 -11.35
C ASN A 43 7.19 0.44 -11.90
N GLY A 44 6.23 -0.25 -11.29
CA GLY A 44 4.79 -0.14 -11.55
C GLY A 44 4.07 0.71 -10.50
N GLY A 45 2.75 0.82 -10.66
CA GLY A 45 1.89 1.57 -9.73
C GLY A 45 2.05 3.10 -9.82
N THR A 46 1.65 3.80 -8.77
CA THR A 46 1.65 5.27 -8.69
C THR A 46 2.01 5.77 -7.30
N GLY A 47 2.56 6.98 -7.19
CA GLY A 47 2.83 7.63 -5.90
C GLY A 47 4.15 7.25 -5.24
N TRP A 48 4.97 6.44 -5.92
CA TRP A 48 6.31 6.07 -5.51
C TRP A 48 7.34 6.97 -6.19
N THR A 49 8.40 7.30 -5.48
CA THR A 49 9.51 8.11 -5.97
C THR A 49 10.51 7.30 -6.80
N GLY A 50 10.49 5.97 -6.69
CA GLY A 50 11.40 5.11 -7.45
C GLY A 50 10.97 3.65 -7.56
N ALA A 51 11.80 2.91 -8.31
CA ALA A 51 11.69 1.48 -8.49
C ALA A 51 11.96 0.71 -7.20
N TRP A 52 11.65 -0.59 -7.22
CA TRP A 52 12.02 -1.51 -6.15
C TRP A 52 13.54 -1.60 -6.00
N THR A 53 14.02 -1.30 -4.80
CA THR A 53 15.40 -1.52 -4.37
C THR A 53 15.47 -2.80 -3.55
N VAL A 54 16.55 -3.55 -3.72
CA VAL A 54 16.76 -4.83 -3.06
C VAL A 54 18.07 -4.79 -2.29
N SER A 55 18.01 -5.17 -1.01
CA SER A 55 19.18 -5.42 -0.20
C SER A 55 19.19 -6.90 0.17
N ALA A 56 20.07 -7.66 -0.48
CA ALA A 56 20.22 -9.09 -0.27
C ALA A 56 21.69 -9.44 -0.11
N THR A 57 22.09 -9.85 1.10
CA THR A 57 23.44 -10.36 1.34
C THR A 57 23.56 -11.84 0.97
N ASN A 58 22.50 -12.63 1.19
CA ASN A 58 22.39 -14.05 0.82
C ASN A 58 20.90 -14.44 0.66
N GLY A 59 20.27 -14.07 -0.45
CA GLY A 59 18.83 -14.28 -0.64
C GLY A 59 18.31 -13.91 -2.04
N SER A 60 17.01 -14.07 -2.26
CA SER A 60 16.34 -13.70 -3.53
C SER A 60 15.02 -12.98 -3.27
N GLN A 61 14.71 -12.01 -4.13
CA GLN A 61 13.50 -11.20 -4.14
C GLN A 61 12.85 -11.35 -5.49
N THR A 62 11.85 -12.23 -5.56
CA THR A 62 11.29 -12.72 -6.82
C THR A 62 9.79 -12.47 -6.85
N VAL A 63 9.29 -12.10 -8.02
CA VAL A 63 7.86 -12.02 -8.30
C VAL A 63 7.33 -13.43 -8.50
N LEU A 64 6.38 -13.87 -7.67
CA LEU A 64 5.76 -15.19 -7.81
C LEU A 64 4.26 -15.06 -8.10
N SER A 65 3.74 -16.02 -8.85
CA SER A 65 2.30 -16.22 -9.06
C SER A 65 1.88 -17.58 -8.53
N PRO A 66 0.66 -17.73 -7.99
CA PRO A 66 -0.28 -16.66 -7.64
C PRO A 66 0.16 -15.91 -6.37
N THR A 67 -0.68 -15.01 -5.84
CA THR A 67 -0.54 -14.52 -4.46
C THR A 67 -0.78 -15.67 -3.45
N LEU A 68 -0.67 -15.38 -2.15
CA LEU A 68 -0.90 -16.38 -1.11
C LEU A 68 -2.38 -16.82 -1.09
N SER A 69 -2.60 -18.11 -0.88
CA SER A 69 -3.93 -18.69 -0.68
C SER A 69 -4.13 -18.90 0.82
N GLU A 70 -5.21 -18.37 1.37
CA GLU A 70 -5.53 -18.43 2.81
C GLU A 70 -6.98 -18.85 3.01
N GLY A 71 -7.23 -19.68 4.03
CA GLY A 71 -8.60 -20.10 4.39
C GLY A 71 -9.37 -20.82 3.28
N GLY A 72 -8.67 -21.53 2.38
CA GLY A 72 -9.29 -22.23 1.24
C GLY A 72 -9.65 -21.32 0.06
N VAL A 73 -9.33 -20.02 0.13
CA VAL A 73 -9.48 -19.09 -0.99
C VAL A 73 -8.19 -19.09 -1.80
N ALA A 74 -8.29 -19.42 -3.09
CA ALA A 74 -7.15 -19.34 -4.00
C ALA A 74 -6.73 -17.88 -4.21
N GLY A 75 -5.45 -17.61 -4.00
CA GLY A 75 -4.86 -16.32 -4.37
C GLY A 75 -4.95 -16.07 -5.88
N THR A 76 -5.22 -14.83 -6.27
CA THR A 76 -5.11 -14.34 -7.65
C THR A 76 -4.12 -13.17 -7.73
N GLY A 77 -3.48 -12.96 -8.88
CA GLY A 77 -2.42 -11.97 -9.05
C GLY A 77 -1.04 -12.45 -8.58
N ASN A 78 -0.06 -11.56 -8.54
CA ASN A 78 1.32 -11.90 -8.18
C ASN A 78 1.68 -11.36 -6.78
N ARG A 79 2.78 -11.87 -6.21
CA ARG A 79 3.30 -11.46 -4.90
C ARG A 79 4.81 -11.31 -4.93
N LEU A 80 5.33 -10.49 -4.03
CA LEU A 80 6.74 -10.49 -3.69
C LEU A 80 7.04 -11.69 -2.81
N SER A 81 8.07 -12.47 -3.17
CA SER A 81 8.66 -13.48 -2.31
C SER A 81 10.08 -13.07 -1.95
N VAL A 82 10.36 -13.00 -0.65
CA VAL A 82 11.70 -12.75 -0.11
C VAL A 82 12.17 -14.03 0.57
N SER A 83 13.29 -14.57 0.11
CA SER A 83 13.93 -15.75 0.69
C SER A 83 15.32 -15.38 1.19
N THR A 84 15.66 -15.83 2.39
CA THR A 84 16.98 -15.69 3.02
C THR A 84 17.65 -17.05 3.10
N ILE A 85 18.94 -17.11 2.75
CA ILE A 85 19.80 -18.26 3.03
C ILE A 85 20.67 -17.90 4.25
N GLY A 86 20.58 -18.71 5.29
CA GLY A 86 21.25 -18.46 6.57
C GLY A 86 20.56 -17.37 7.41
N SER A 87 21.26 -16.88 8.45
CA SER A 87 20.71 -15.96 9.45
C SER A 87 20.93 -14.47 9.11
N THR A 88 20.82 -14.10 7.83
CA THR A 88 21.00 -12.71 7.37
C THR A 88 19.67 -12.06 6.97
N THR A 89 19.60 -10.74 7.04
CA THR A 89 18.41 -9.98 6.62
C THR A 89 18.39 -9.83 5.09
N SER A 90 17.22 -10.03 4.49
CA SER A 90 16.95 -9.71 3.09
C SER A 90 15.71 -8.82 3.03
N ASN A 91 15.75 -7.75 2.23
CA ASN A 91 14.69 -6.76 2.14
C ASN A 91 14.49 -6.32 0.68
N ALA A 92 13.23 -6.13 0.27
CA ALA A 92 12.90 -5.31 -0.88
C ALA A 92 12.06 -4.11 -0.40
N SER A 93 12.48 -2.91 -0.78
CA SER A 93 11.80 -1.68 -0.40
C SER A 93 11.77 -0.69 -1.56
N ARG A 94 10.84 0.25 -1.48
CA ARG A 94 10.74 1.39 -2.39
C ARG A 94 10.29 2.60 -1.58
N VAL A 95 10.63 3.78 -2.08
CA VAL A 95 10.25 5.07 -1.50
C VAL A 95 9.23 5.72 -2.40
#